data_AF-A0A6I2UU19-F1
#
_entry.id   AF-A0A6I2UU19-F1
#
_cell.length_a   1.000
_cell.length_b   1.000
_cell.length_c   1.000
_cell.angle_alpha   90.00
_cell.angle_beta   90.00
_cell.angle_gamma   90.00
#
_symmetry.space_group_name_H-M   'P 1'
#
loop_
_entity.id
_entity.type
_entity.pdbx_description
1 polymer ?
#
loop_
_entity_poly.entity_id
_entity_poly.type
_entity_poly.pdbx_seq_one_letter_code
_entity_poly.pdbx_strand_id
1 'polypeptide(L)' 'MITPELISRINELSHKKRSVGLTPEEQTEQQALRREYLNNIREQVKGMLDQIEIADAPQPEPKVTRINEISFSLRRQLH' A
#
# COMPACT_ATOMS: atom_id res chain seq x y z
N MET A 1 -1.93 -15.30 1.05
CA MET A 1 -0.79 -14.36 1.05
C MET A 1 0.02 -14.57 -0.21
N ILE A 2 0.58 -13.52 -0.83
CA ILE A 2 1.44 -13.69 -2.02
C ILE A 2 2.80 -14.19 -1.55
N THR A 3 3.21 -15.38 -2.01
CA THR A 3 4.53 -15.95 -1.67
C THR A 3 5.43 -16.06 -2.91
N PRO A 4 6.77 -16.06 -2.73
CA PRO A 4 7.72 -16.26 -3.83
C PRO A 4 7.50 -17.57 -4.60
N GLU A 5 7.07 -18.62 -3.91
CA GLU A 5 6.82 -19.95 -4.47
C GLU A 5 5.60 -19.91 -5.40
N LEU A 6 4.53 -19.23 -5.00
CA LEU A 6 3.33 -19.04 -5.82
C LEU A 6 3.66 -18.29 -7.12
N ILE A 7 4.46 -17.22 -7.03
CA ILE A 7 4.89 -16.44 -8.20
C ILE A 7 5.78 -17.30 -9.11
N SER A 8 6.76 -18.02 -8.53
CA SER A 8 7.65 -18.90 -9.27
C SER A 8 6.86 -19.97 -10.03
N ARG A 9 5.90 -20.61 -9.39
CA ARG A 9 5.07 -21.63 -10.02
C ARG A 9 4.20 -21.09 -11.16
N ILE A 10 3.60 -19.91 -10.98
CA ILE A 10 2.86 -19.23 -12.06
C ILE A 10 3.77 -18.93 -13.26
N ASN A 11 5.01 -18.51 -13.01
CA ASN A 11 5.99 -18.22 -14.05
C ASN A 11 6.43 -19.50 -14.79
N GLU A 12 6.74 -20.57 -14.07
CA GLU A 12 7.05 -21.89 -14.65
C GLU A 12 5.96 -22.36 -15.61
N LEU A 13 4.70 -22.38 -15.14
CA LEU A 13 3.54 -22.76 -15.97
C LEU A 13 3.35 -21.81 -17.15
N SER A 14 3.64 -20.52 -16.99
CA SER A 14 3.56 -19.54 -18.08
C SER A 14 4.65 -19.76 -19.13
N HIS A 15 5.87 -20.11 -18.72
CA HIS A 15 6.95 -20.48 -19.62
C HIS A 15 6.64 -21.77 -20.36
N LYS A 16 6.18 -22.81 -19.65
CA LYS A 16 5.79 -24.09 -20.23
C LYS A 16 4.67 -23.94 -21.27
N LYS A 17 3.66 -23.11 -20.96
CA LYS A 17 2.58 -22.76 -21.90
C LYS A 17 3.08 -22.17 -23.21
N ARG A 18 4.14 -21.35 -23.16
CA ARG A 18 4.72 -20.67 -24.33
C ARG A 18 5.65 -21.57 -25.15
N SER A 19 6.28 -22.56 -24.53
CA SER A 19 7.23 -23.45 -25.21
C SER A 19 6.54 -24.69 -25.76
N VAL A 20 6.02 -25.54 -24.87
CA VAL A 20 5.52 -26.89 -25.20
C VAL A 20 4.01 -27.02 -25.04
N GLY A 21 3.35 -26.02 -24.44
CA GLY A 21 1.95 -26.05 -24.07
C GLY A 21 1.73 -26.61 -22.66
N LEU A 22 0.50 -26.50 -22.15
CA LEU A 22 0.12 -27.02 -20.84
C LEU A 22 -0.84 -28.19 -20.98
N THR A 23 -0.67 -29.20 -20.13
CA THR A 23 -1.68 -30.25 -20.00
C THR A 23 -2.96 -29.69 -19.38
N PRO A 24 -4.12 -30.36 -19.52
CA PRO A 24 -5.37 -29.92 -18.91
C PRO A 24 -5.28 -29.70 -17.38
N GLU A 25 -4.51 -30.55 -16.69
CA GLU A 25 -4.27 -30.46 -15.26
C GLU A 25 -3.47 -29.20 -14.92
N GLU A 26 -2.42 -28.93 -15.68
CA GLU A 26 -1.57 -27.75 -15.50
C GLU A 26 -2.29 -26.44 -15.84
N GLN A 27 -3.21 -26.47 -16.80
CA GLN A 27 -4.08 -25.32 -17.07
C GLN A 27 -4.99 -25.02 -15.89
N THR A 28 -5.55 -26.07 -15.29
CA THR A 28 -6.39 -25.95 -14.08
C THR A 28 -5.58 -25.42 -12.91
N GLU A 29 -4.37 -25.96 -12.70
CA GLU A 29 -3.42 -25.49 -11.68
C GLU A 29 -3.07 -24.00 -11.90
N GLN A 30 -2.69 -23.63 -13.12
CA GLN A 30 -2.36 -22.25 -13.48
C GLN A 30 -3.54 -21.30 -13.20
N GLN A 31 -4.76 -21.72 -13.51
CA GLN A 31 -5.95 -20.90 -13.30
C GLN A 31 -6.28 -20.74 -11.81
N ALA A 32 -6.12 -21.80 -11.01
CA ALA A 32 -6.27 -21.75 -9.57
C ALA A 32 -5.25 -20.80 -8.92
N LEU A 33 -3.96 -20.95 -9.26
CA LEU A 33 -2.88 -20.11 -8.73
C LEU A 33 -3.05 -18.65 -9.12
N ARG A 34 -3.46 -18.35 -10.35
CA ARG A 34 -3.74 -16.97 -10.79
C ARG A 34 -4.92 -16.36 -10.05
N ARG A 35 -5.96 -17.16 -9.76
CA ARG A 35 -7.11 -16.68 -8.98
C ARG A 35 -6.69 -16.33 -7.55
N GLU A 36 -5.88 -17.18 -6.93
CA GLU A 36 -5.31 -16.91 -5.61
C GLU A 36 -4.46 -15.64 -5.62
N TYR A 37 -3.53 -15.49 -6.57
CA TYR A 37 -2.71 -14.29 -6.74
C TYR A 37 -3.56 -13.02 -6.81
N LEU A 38 -4.57 -13.01 -7.70
CA LEU A 38 -5.43 -11.85 -7.91
C LEU A 38 -6.28 -11.51 -6.68
N ASN A 39 -6.75 -12.51 -5.93
CA ASN A 39 -7.50 -12.26 -4.70
C ASN A 39 -6.63 -11.58 -3.65
N ASN A 40 -5.40 -12.08 -3.44
CA ASN A 40 -4.46 -11.45 -2.52
C ASN A 40 -4.08 -10.03 -2.93
N ILE A 41 -3.84 -9.80 -4.23
CA ILE A 41 -3.56 -8.45 -4.76
C ILE A 41 -4.75 -7.52 -4.50
N ARG A 42 -5.99 -7.97 -4.72
CA ARG A 42 -7.18 -7.15 -4.46
C ARG A 42 -7.30 -6.77 -2.99
N GLU A 43 -7.05 -7.70 -2.08
CA GLU A 43 -7.05 -7.42 -0.64
C GLU A 43 -5.97 -6.42 -0.25
N GLN A 44 -4.75 -6.58 -0.79
CA GLN A 44 -3.65 -5.65 -0.54
C GLN A 44 -3.96 -4.25 -1.06
N VAL A 45 -4.52 -4.14 -2.28
CA VAL A 45 -4.90 -2.84 -2.86
C VAL A 45 -6.01 -2.19 -2.06
N LYS A 46 -7.02 -2.94 -1.61
CA LYS A 46 -8.07 -2.40 -0.73
C LYS A 46 -7.49 -1.83 0.57
N GLY A 47 -6.63 -2.58 1.25
CA GLY A 47 -5.98 -2.10 2.46
C GLY A 47 -5.12 -0.85 2.23
N MET A 48 -4.45 -0.75 1.08
CA MET A 48 -3.71 0.46 0.70
C MET A 48 -4.65 1.64 0.50
N LEU A 49 -5.79 1.46 -0.19
CA LEU A 49 -6.79 2.51 -0.42
C LEU A 49 -7.43 3.00 0.88
N ASP A 50 -7.70 2.11 1.83
CA ASP A 50 -8.25 2.46 3.15
C ASP A 50 -7.29 3.34 3.96
N GLN A 51 -5.98 3.27 3.69
CA GLN A 51 -4.96 4.11 4.33
C GLN A 51 -4.75 5.46 3.62
N ILE A 52 -5.32 5.68 2.43
CA ILE A 52 -5.15 6.95 1.72
C ILE A 52 -5.97 8.03 2.42
N GLU A 53 -5.29 8.94 3.09
CA GLU A 53 -5.86 10.18 3.62
C GLU A 53 -5.88 11.27 2.54
N ILE A 54 -6.94 12.08 2.53
CA ILE A 54 -7.08 13.22 1.61
C ILE A 54 -6.14 14.33 2.08
N ALA A 55 -5.12 14.64 1.28
CA ALA A 55 -4.06 15.60 1.60
C ALA A 55 -4.52 17.08 1.68
N ASP A 56 -5.76 17.39 1.27
CA ASP A 56 -6.35 18.73 1.31
C ASP A 56 -7.07 19.06 2.63
N ALA A 57 -6.72 18.38 3.72
CA ALA A 57 -7.09 18.88 5.04
C ALA A 57 -6.40 20.24 5.24
N PRO A 58 -7.14 21.33 5.58
CA PRO A 58 -6.51 22.60 5.89
C PRO A 58 -5.53 22.36 7.04
N GLN A 59 -4.23 22.48 6.75
CA GLN A 59 -3.20 22.43 7.78
C GLN A 59 -3.57 23.51 8.81
N PRO A 60 -3.62 23.19 10.12
CA PRO A 60 -3.86 24.21 11.12
C PRO A 60 -2.79 25.28 10.91
N GLU A 61 -3.23 26.51 10.62
CA GLU A 61 -2.32 27.62 10.39
C GLU A 61 -1.30 27.66 11.54
N PRO A 62 0.00 27.78 11.25
CA PRO A 62 0.99 27.87 12.32
C PRO A 62 0.56 29.03 13.22
N LYS A 63 0.39 28.77 14.52
CA LYS A 63 0.12 29.83 15.50
C LYS A 63 1.30 30.79 15.50
N VAL A 64 1.19 31.85 14.70
CA VAL A 64 2.17 32.94 14.67
C VAL A 64 1.99 33.75 15.95
N THR A 65 2.71 33.39 17.00
CA THR A 65 2.84 34.25 18.17
C THR A 65 3.74 35.43 17.79
N ARG A 66 3.20 36.65 17.84
CA ARG A 66 4.00 37.85 17.60
C ARG A 66 5.03 37.99 18.73
N ILE A 67 6.30 38.18 18.38
CA ILE A 67 7.42 38.31 19.34
C ILE A 67 7.12 39.34 20.45
N ASN A 68 6.35 40.38 20.16
CA ASN A 68 5.93 41.40 21.14
C ASN A 68 5.08 40.84 22.31
N GLU A 69 4.32 39.77 22.11
CA GLU A 69 3.47 39.17 23.16
C GLU A 69 4.31 38.37 24.18
N ILE A 70 5.38 37.72 23.71
CA ILE A 70 6.33 36.98 24.56
C ILE A 70 7.11 37.94 25.46
N SER A 71 7.53 39.09 24.93
CA SER A 71 8.23 40.10 25.72
C SER A 71 7.37 40.71 26.84
N PHE A 72 6.05 40.71 26.70
CA PHE A 72 5.14 41.29 27.69
C PHE A 72 4.87 40.32 28.87
N SER A 73 4.80 39.01 28.60
CA SER A 73 4.59 37.99 29.63
C SER A 73 5.83 37.76 30.49
N LEU A 74 7.03 37.72 29.90
CA LEU A 74 8.30 37.58 30.62
C LEU A 74 8.59 38.78 31.54
N ARG A 75 8.17 39.99 31.16
CA ARG A 75 8.35 41.18 32.00
C ARG A 75 7.39 41.22 33.19
N ARG A 76 6.21 40.59 33.09
CA ARG A 76 5.21 40.53 34.17
C ARG A 76 5.55 39.47 35.24
N GLN A 77 6.37 38.47 34.92
CA GLN A 77 6.81 37.43 35.88
C GLN A 77 8.04 37.82 36.73
N LEU A 78 8.65 38.99 36.49
CA LEU A 78 9.84 39.49 37.19
C LEU A 78 9.54 40.63 38.18
N HIS A 79 8.27 40.84 38.54
CA HIS A 79 7.85 41.76 39.60
C HIS A 79 6.88 41.08 40.55
#